data_AF-A0A0G1N1R4-F1
#
_entry.id   AF-A0A0G1N1R4-F1
#
_cell.length_a   1.000
_cell.length_b   1.000
_cell.length_c   1.000
_cell.angle_alpha   90.00
_cell.angle_beta   90.00
_cell.angle_gamma   90.00
#
_symmetry.space_group_name_H-M   'P 1'
#
loop_
_entity.id
_entity.type
_entity.pdbx_description
1 polymer ?
#
loop_
_entity_poly.entity_id
_entity_poly.type
_entity_poly.pdbx_seq_one_letter_code
_entity_poly.pdbx_strand_id
1 'polypeptide(L)'
;MKILKSGGGLKACFSAKEIAVLLVSRFFNKLFSEKSLKDEPYDSDAISDYVKKLAKDSVDSKDYELFALIMDLYHQFEKDCEFCFNLKPSYDPNKDKILNVDDLRKYTDDPPDVIVIHKGNYYEFELKRYRGEVTYEALYSFIKKKIILHYSGKSNYLVILQPRPFSTISPEIFSKLHESLIKEKNQPGHIGLTLNVNNKDIYLVRVLPKLEQSKRNYDTEADIFSEILNS
;
A
#
# COMPACT_ATOMS: atom_id res chain seq x y z
N MET A 1 7.19 6.49 -16.00
CA MET A 1 6.29 7.48 -15.38
C MET A 1 5.62 8.28 -16.48
N LYS A 2 4.31 8.52 -16.36
CA LYS A 2 3.55 9.40 -17.24
C LYS A 2 2.96 10.54 -16.41
N ILE A 3 2.99 11.77 -16.92
CA ILE A 3 2.25 12.89 -16.33
C ILE A 3 0.98 13.09 -17.15
N LEU A 4 -0.18 12.97 -16.50
CA LEU A 4 -1.49 13.15 -17.12
C LEU A 4 -2.13 14.44 -16.61
N LYS A 5 -2.80 15.17 -17.50
CA LYS A 5 -3.64 16.32 -17.13
C LYS A 5 -5.10 15.86 -17.04
N SER A 6 -5.72 16.03 -15.89
CA SER A 6 -7.08 15.52 -15.63
C SER A 6 -7.81 16.44 -14.64
N GLY A 7 -9.04 16.85 -14.95
CA GLY A 7 -9.94 17.51 -14.00
C GLY A 7 -9.40 18.77 -13.32
N GLY A 8 -8.51 19.52 -13.98
CA GLY A 8 -7.92 20.76 -13.44
C GLY A 8 -6.56 20.60 -12.74
N GLY A 9 -6.05 19.37 -12.61
CA GLY A 9 -4.74 19.08 -12.00
C GLY A 9 -3.84 18.20 -12.85
N LEU A 10 -2.63 17.95 -12.32
CA LEU A 10 -1.68 16.98 -12.86
C LEU A 10 -1.70 15.69 -12.03
N LYS A 11 -1.49 14.56 -12.69
CA LYS A 11 -1.35 13.25 -12.06
C LYS A 11 -0.06 12.60 -12.51
N ALA A 12 0.73 12.07 -11.59
CA ALA A 12 1.84 11.20 -11.93
C ALA A 12 1.37 9.74 -11.88
N CYS A 13 1.51 9.03 -12.99
CA CYS A 13 1.12 7.64 -13.14
C CYS A 13 2.34 6.76 -13.39
N PHE A 14 2.33 5.59 -12.78
CA PHE A 14 3.43 4.65 -12.75
C PHE A 14 2.91 3.23 -12.95
N SER A 15 3.69 2.38 -13.63
CA SER A 15 3.48 0.94 -13.52
C SER A 15 3.94 0.44 -12.14
N ALA A 16 3.53 -0.78 -11.76
CA ALA A 16 4.02 -1.42 -10.54
C ALA A 16 5.56 -1.48 -10.49
N LYS A 17 6.18 -1.77 -11.64
CA LYS A 17 7.64 -1.78 -11.81
C LYS A 17 8.28 -0.43 -11.55
N GLU A 18 7.72 0.64 -12.10
CA GLU A 18 8.25 1.98 -11.92
C GLU A 18 8.15 2.42 -10.45
N ILE A 19 7.06 2.07 -9.77
CA ILE A 19 6.92 2.29 -8.33
C ILE A 19 8.00 1.53 -7.55
N ALA A 20 8.18 0.23 -7.84
CA ALA A 20 9.22 -0.57 -7.20
C ALA A 20 10.62 0.01 -7.43
N VAL A 21 10.92 0.51 -8.63
CA VAL A 21 12.19 1.18 -8.92
C VAL A 21 12.36 2.46 -8.09
N LEU A 22 11.34 3.32 -7.97
CA LEU A 22 11.44 4.54 -7.16
C LEU A 22 11.80 4.23 -5.69
N LEU A 23 11.28 3.13 -5.16
CA LEU A 23 11.59 2.64 -3.82
C LEU A 23 13.05 2.23 -3.70
N VAL A 24 13.45 1.34 -4.61
CA VAL A 24 14.81 0.82 -4.69
C VAL A 24 15.82 1.97 -4.86
N SER A 25 15.52 2.97 -5.69
CA SER A 25 16.35 4.16 -5.86
C SER A 25 16.50 4.98 -4.58
N ARG A 26 15.45 5.15 -3.77
CA ARG A 26 15.60 5.77 -2.45
C ARG A 26 16.51 4.95 -1.54
N PHE A 27 16.36 3.64 -1.55
CA PHE A 27 17.17 2.74 -0.73
C PHE A 27 18.65 2.83 -1.11
N PHE A 28 18.99 2.74 -2.39
CA PHE A 28 20.36 2.91 -2.84
C PHE A 28 20.91 4.29 -2.54
N ASN A 29 20.15 5.37 -2.75
CA ASN A 29 20.58 6.71 -2.38
C ASN A 29 20.88 6.85 -0.88
N LYS A 30 20.10 6.18 -0.03
CA LYS A 30 20.35 6.14 1.41
C LYS A 30 21.58 5.29 1.75
N LEU A 31 21.72 4.10 1.15
CA LEU A 31 22.88 3.21 1.31
C LEU A 31 24.19 3.89 0.89
N PHE A 32 24.21 4.61 -0.23
CA PHE A 32 25.38 5.37 -0.69
C PHE A 32 25.70 6.59 0.19
N SER A 33 24.72 7.11 0.93
CA SER A 33 24.90 8.23 1.86
C SER A 33 25.37 7.80 3.25
N GLU A 34 25.14 6.54 3.65
CA GLU A 34 25.62 5.98 4.91
C GLU A 34 27.07 5.50 4.75
N LYS A 35 28.01 6.14 5.47
CA LYS A 35 29.47 5.90 5.38
C LYS A 35 29.90 4.43 5.59
N SER A 36 29.06 3.59 6.18
CA SER A 36 29.40 2.24 6.64
C SER A 36 29.34 1.15 5.56
N LEU A 37 28.94 1.46 4.33
CA LEU A 37 28.77 0.46 3.25
C LEU A 37 29.63 0.71 2.02
N LYS A 38 30.58 1.66 2.08
CA LYS A 38 31.49 1.93 0.95
C LYS A 38 32.40 0.76 0.59
N ASP A 39 32.54 -0.22 1.48
CA ASP A 39 33.55 -1.28 1.40
C ASP A 39 32.97 -2.71 1.39
N GLU A 40 31.64 -2.89 1.37
CA GLU A 40 31.01 -4.22 1.25
C GLU A 40 30.64 -4.54 -0.22
N PRO A 41 30.92 -5.75 -0.72
CA PRO A 41 30.49 -6.15 -2.05
C PRO A 41 28.96 -6.22 -2.10
N TYR A 42 28.38 -5.42 -3.00
CA TYR A 42 26.94 -5.41 -3.28
C TYR A 42 26.54 -6.70 -4.02
N ASP A 43 26.39 -7.81 -3.31
CA ASP A 43 25.76 -9.01 -3.83
C ASP A 43 24.27 -9.08 -3.47
N SER A 44 23.55 -10.02 -4.11
CA SER A 44 22.11 -10.23 -3.91
C SER A 44 21.74 -10.56 -2.47
N ASP A 45 22.66 -11.19 -1.74
CA ASP A 45 22.42 -11.74 -0.41
C ASP A 45 22.53 -10.62 0.64
N ALA A 46 23.50 -9.72 0.49
CA ALA A 46 23.61 -8.50 1.29
C ALA A 46 22.39 -7.59 1.13
N ILE A 47 21.88 -7.43 -0.10
CA ILE A 47 20.64 -6.69 -0.38
C ILE A 47 19.43 -7.39 0.27
N SER A 48 19.32 -8.71 0.11
CA SER A 48 18.23 -9.52 0.66
C SER A 48 18.18 -9.47 2.19
N ASP A 49 19.33 -9.64 2.85
CA ASP A 49 19.42 -9.64 4.32
C ASP A 49 19.21 -8.25 4.92
N TYR A 50 19.60 -7.19 4.22
CA TYR A 50 19.28 -5.83 4.64
C TYR A 50 17.80 -5.48 4.41
N VAL A 51 17.17 -5.97 3.34
CA VAL A 51 15.71 -5.90 3.14
C VAL A 51 14.97 -6.64 4.27
N LYS A 52 15.43 -7.82 4.69
CA LYS A 52 14.88 -8.54 5.85
C LYS A 52 15.11 -7.80 7.17
N LYS A 53 16.25 -7.13 7.34
CA LYS A 53 16.54 -6.30 8.52
C LYS A 53 15.62 -5.08 8.56
N LEU A 54 15.42 -4.41 7.43
CA LEU A 54 14.44 -3.33 7.31
C LEU A 54 13.03 -3.84 7.57
N ALA A 55 12.61 -5.00 7.05
CA ALA A 55 11.32 -5.61 7.37
C ALA A 55 11.11 -5.80 8.89
N LYS A 56 12.18 -6.13 9.64
CA LYS A 56 12.16 -6.24 11.10
C LYS A 56 12.14 -4.87 11.80
N ASP A 57 12.89 -3.89 11.31
CA ASP A 57 12.97 -2.54 11.89
C ASP A 57 11.80 -1.61 11.46
N SER A 58 11.07 -1.99 10.39
CA SER A 58 10.09 -1.15 9.67
C SER A 58 8.64 -1.30 10.12
N VAL A 59 8.37 -2.04 11.20
CA VAL A 59 7.01 -2.11 11.80
C VAL A 59 6.45 -0.70 12.10
N ASP A 60 7.31 0.33 12.20
CA ASP A 60 6.92 1.74 12.34
C ASP A 60 7.32 2.70 11.18
N SER A 61 7.85 2.18 10.07
CA SER A 61 8.28 3.01 8.93
C SER A 61 7.10 3.37 8.02
N LYS A 62 6.84 4.68 7.82
CA LYS A 62 5.84 5.16 6.84
C LYS A 62 6.12 4.70 5.41
N ASP A 63 7.32 4.24 5.12
CA ASP A 63 7.82 3.94 3.77
C ASP A 63 7.50 2.52 3.34
N TYR A 64 7.73 1.57 4.24
CA TYR A 64 7.34 0.18 4.04
C TYR A 64 5.82 0.07 3.86
N GLU A 65 5.05 0.84 4.62
CA GLU A 65 3.60 0.84 4.50
C GLU A 65 3.11 1.27 3.11
N LEU A 66 3.59 2.37 2.53
CA LEU A 66 3.16 2.80 1.19
C LEU A 66 3.47 1.75 0.11
N PHE A 67 4.58 1.02 0.27
CA PHE A 67 4.99 0.00 -0.69
C PHE A 67 4.27 -1.32 -0.51
N ALA A 68 4.14 -1.81 0.72
CA ALA A 68 3.26 -2.95 1.01
C ALA A 68 1.83 -2.67 0.50
N LEU A 69 1.33 -1.44 0.67
CA LEU A 69 0.02 -1.01 0.20
C LEU A 69 -0.13 -1.03 -1.33
N ILE A 70 0.86 -0.51 -2.07
CA ILE A 70 0.81 -0.52 -3.55
C ILE A 70 0.90 -1.95 -4.09
N MET A 71 1.70 -2.79 -3.44
CA MET A 71 1.88 -4.20 -3.80
C MET A 71 0.62 -5.03 -3.50
N ASP A 72 -0.03 -4.76 -2.38
CA ASP A 72 -1.29 -5.42 -2.01
C ASP A 72 -2.41 -5.03 -2.99
N LEU A 73 -2.43 -3.78 -3.46
CA LEU A 73 -3.35 -3.36 -4.52
C LEU A 73 -3.00 -4.01 -5.86
N TYR A 74 -1.72 -4.16 -6.22
CA TYR A 74 -1.30 -4.83 -7.46
C TYR A 74 -1.88 -6.25 -7.57
N HIS A 75 -1.82 -7.01 -6.48
CA HIS A 75 -2.41 -8.36 -6.44
C HIS A 75 -3.95 -8.33 -6.49
N GLN A 76 -4.57 -7.39 -5.77
CA GLN A 76 -6.04 -7.24 -5.77
C GLN A 76 -6.64 -6.87 -7.13
N PHE A 77 -5.82 -6.32 -8.02
CA PHE A 77 -6.18 -5.93 -9.39
C PHE A 77 -5.49 -6.81 -10.44
N GLU A 78 -5.27 -8.09 -10.13
CA GLU A 78 -4.82 -9.13 -11.08
C GLU A 78 -3.50 -8.81 -11.81
N LYS A 79 -2.64 -7.98 -11.19
CA LYS A 79 -1.33 -7.61 -11.73
C LYS A 79 -1.36 -6.79 -13.04
N ASP A 80 -2.50 -6.21 -13.41
CA ASP A 80 -2.65 -5.40 -14.62
C ASP A 80 -3.18 -3.98 -14.31
N CYS A 81 -2.43 -3.25 -13.49
CA CYS A 81 -2.84 -1.91 -13.07
C CYS A 81 -1.71 -0.88 -13.08
N GLU A 82 -2.08 0.38 -13.29
CA GLU A 82 -1.23 1.54 -13.08
C GLU A 82 -1.62 2.24 -11.77
N PHE A 83 -0.62 2.81 -11.10
CA PHE A 83 -0.79 3.59 -9.87
C PHE A 83 -0.57 5.06 -10.18
N CYS A 84 -1.57 5.87 -9.89
CA CYS A 84 -1.54 7.30 -10.12
C CYS A 84 -1.70 8.07 -8.82
N PHE A 85 -1.09 9.26 -8.78
CA PHE A 85 -1.12 10.16 -7.65
C PHE A 85 -1.44 11.57 -8.14
N ASN A 86 -2.35 12.25 -7.45
CA ASN A 86 -2.60 13.66 -7.71
C ASN A 86 -1.36 14.47 -7.32
N LEU A 87 -0.95 15.42 -8.15
CA LEU A 87 0.17 16.31 -7.87
C LEU A 87 -0.34 17.68 -7.43
N LYS A 88 0.41 18.30 -6.52
CA LYS A 88 0.14 19.66 -6.06
C LYS A 88 0.16 20.64 -7.24
N PRO A 89 -0.65 21.71 -7.20
CA PRO A 89 -0.63 22.76 -8.22
C PRO A 89 0.75 23.43 -8.42
N SER A 90 1.62 23.34 -7.41
CA SER A 90 2.97 23.89 -7.44
C SER A 90 3.98 23.04 -8.24
N TYR A 91 3.64 21.81 -8.64
CA TYR A 91 4.53 20.94 -9.40
C TYR A 91 4.70 21.44 -10.84
N ASP A 92 5.93 21.72 -11.26
CA ASP A 92 6.27 22.13 -12.63
C ASP A 92 6.91 20.95 -13.38
N PRO A 93 6.22 20.33 -14.36
CA PRO A 93 6.73 19.15 -15.07
C PRO A 93 8.00 19.43 -15.90
N ASN A 94 8.36 20.71 -16.13
CA ASN A 94 9.58 21.07 -16.84
C ASN A 94 10.80 21.21 -15.91
N LYS A 95 10.58 21.37 -14.60
CA LYS A 95 11.65 21.62 -13.61
C LYS A 95 11.74 20.53 -12.55
N ASP A 96 10.60 20.08 -12.06
CA ASP A 96 10.51 19.14 -10.95
C ASP A 96 10.61 17.70 -11.44
N LYS A 97 11.47 16.92 -10.81
CA LYS A 97 11.69 15.51 -11.11
C LYS A 97 11.27 14.64 -9.94
N ILE A 98 10.62 13.52 -10.24
CA ILE A 98 10.32 12.45 -9.29
C ILE A 98 11.33 11.33 -9.57
N LEU A 99 12.41 11.28 -8.80
CA LEU A 99 13.47 10.28 -8.97
C LEU A 99 13.38 9.17 -7.93
N ASN A 100 12.66 9.42 -6.83
CA ASN A 100 12.43 8.46 -5.77
C ASN A 100 11.09 8.76 -5.05
N VAL A 101 10.80 7.98 -4.02
CA VAL A 101 9.51 8.05 -3.30
C VAL A 101 9.39 9.27 -2.38
N ASP A 102 10.51 9.86 -1.94
CA ASP A 102 10.50 11.11 -1.18
C ASP A 102 10.11 12.28 -2.08
N ASP A 103 10.64 12.30 -3.31
CA ASP A 103 10.23 13.27 -4.33
C ASP A 103 8.75 13.12 -4.66
N LEU A 104 8.27 11.88 -4.85
CA LEU A 104 6.85 11.62 -5.11
C LEU A 104 6.01 12.26 -4.01
N ARG A 105 6.25 11.91 -2.74
CA ARG A 105 5.52 12.45 -1.57
C ARG A 105 5.59 13.96 -1.44
N LYS A 106 6.73 14.57 -1.76
CA LYS A 106 6.89 16.03 -1.73
C LYS A 106 5.87 16.68 -2.66
N TYR A 107 5.66 16.11 -3.84
CA TYR A 107 4.80 16.66 -4.89
C TYR A 107 3.37 16.11 -4.88
N THR A 108 3.08 15.02 -4.17
CA THR A 108 1.72 14.48 -4.07
C THR A 108 0.78 15.40 -3.30
N ASP A 109 -0.46 15.48 -3.74
CA ASP A 109 -1.58 16.12 -3.05
C ASP A 109 -2.58 15.06 -2.55
N ASP A 110 -3.18 15.30 -1.39
CA ASP A 110 -4.09 14.37 -0.70
C ASP A 110 -5.42 15.06 -0.39
N PRO A 111 -6.60 14.41 -0.57
CA PRO A 111 -6.86 13.04 -1.03
C PRO A 111 -7.11 12.89 -2.55
N PRO A 112 -7.14 11.64 -3.10
CA PRO A 112 -6.88 10.35 -2.46
C PRO A 112 -5.37 10.00 -2.38
N ASP A 113 -5.03 9.11 -1.45
CA ASP A 113 -3.64 8.65 -1.22
C ASP A 113 -3.06 7.94 -2.46
N VAL A 114 -3.88 7.17 -3.19
CA VAL A 114 -3.51 6.51 -4.45
C VAL A 114 -4.73 6.28 -5.34
N ILE A 115 -4.54 6.33 -6.65
CA ILE A 115 -5.54 6.01 -7.65
C ILE A 115 -5.05 4.79 -8.44
N VAL A 116 -5.81 3.70 -8.41
CA VAL A 116 -5.51 2.52 -9.23
C VAL A 116 -6.28 2.61 -10.53
N ILE A 117 -5.59 2.54 -11.66
CA ILE A 117 -6.19 2.41 -12.99
C ILE A 117 -6.12 0.95 -13.39
N HIS A 118 -7.27 0.32 -13.59
CA HIS A 118 -7.37 -1.08 -14.02
C HIS A 118 -8.56 -1.25 -14.97
N LYS A 119 -8.31 -1.90 -16.13
CA LYS A 119 -9.32 -2.13 -17.19
C LYS A 119 -10.12 -0.86 -17.55
N GLY A 120 -9.43 0.29 -17.60
CA GLY A 120 -10.01 1.60 -17.94
C GLY A 120 -10.81 2.29 -16.81
N ASN A 121 -10.93 1.68 -15.64
CA ASN A 121 -11.62 2.24 -14.48
C ASN A 121 -10.63 2.87 -13.49
N TYR A 122 -11.08 3.91 -12.80
CA TYR A 122 -10.32 4.61 -11.77
C TYR A 122 -10.86 4.25 -10.38
N TYR A 123 -10.00 3.72 -9.54
CA TYR A 123 -10.32 3.37 -8.16
C TYR A 123 -9.48 4.24 -7.22
N GLU A 124 -10.12 5.25 -6.63
CA GLU A 124 -9.48 6.15 -5.67
C GLU A 124 -9.48 5.49 -4.29
N PHE A 125 -8.29 5.29 -3.72
CA PHE A 125 -8.09 4.65 -2.42
C PHE A 125 -7.56 5.65 -1.40
N GLU A 126 -8.18 5.63 -0.21
CA GLU A 126 -7.60 6.19 1.00
C GLU A 126 -7.01 5.07 1.87
N LEU A 127 -5.84 5.32 2.44
CA LEU A 127 -5.09 4.37 3.24
C LEU A 127 -5.29 4.70 4.72
N LYS A 128 -5.71 3.71 5.52
CA LYS A 128 -5.96 3.90 6.96
C LYS A 128 -5.15 2.91 7.77
N ARG A 129 -4.60 3.36 8.90
CA ARG A 129 -3.87 2.51 9.84
C ARG A 129 -4.76 2.11 11.02
N TYR A 130 -4.65 0.86 11.45
CA TYR A 130 -5.31 0.34 12.63
C TYR A 130 -4.30 -0.38 13.53
N ARG A 131 -4.06 0.18 14.72
CA ARG A 131 -3.10 -0.32 15.73
C ARG A 131 -3.78 -0.93 16.97
N GLY A 132 -5.09 -1.16 16.88
CA GLY A 132 -5.89 -1.69 17.99
C GLY A 132 -5.92 -3.21 18.03
N GLU A 133 -6.78 -3.75 18.89
CA GLU A 133 -7.03 -5.19 18.98
C GLU A 133 -7.80 -5.68 17.75
N VAL A 134 -7.36 -6.80 17.17
CA VAL A 134 -7.98 -7.37 15.96
C VAL A 134 -9.17 -8.25 16.32
N THR A 135 -10.20 -7.62 16.90
CA THR A 135 -11.50 -8.23 17.23
C THR A 135 -12.61 -7.67 16.34
N TYR A 136 -13.73 -8.39 16.23
CA TYR A 136 -14.88 -7.93 15.44
C TYR A 136 -15.37 -6.56 15.91
N GLU A 137 -15.59 -6.39 17.22
CA GLU A 137 -16.15 -5.19 17.82
C GLU A 137 -15.26 -3.98 17.58
N ALA A 138 -13.95 -4.16 17.76
CA ALA A 138 -12.98 -3.08 17.65
C ALA A 138 -12.76 -2.65 16.19
N LEU A 139 -12.66 -3.61 15.26
CA LEU A 139 -12.54 -3.34 13.83
C LEU A 139 -13.82 -2.71 13.26
N TYR A 140 -14.98 -3.26 13.59
CA TYR A 140 -16.26 -2.74 13.12
C TYR A 140 -16.48 -1.31 13.62
N SER A 141 -16.20 -1.04 14.90
CA SER A 141 -16.26 0.31 15.47
C SER A 141 -15.31 1.28 14.77
N PHE A 142 -14.08 0.85 14.48
CA PHE A 142 -13.12 1.65 13.72
C PHE A 142 -13.63 1.98 12.31
N ILE A 143 -14.04 0.97 11.54
CA ILE A 143 -14.53 1.15 10.16
C ILE A 143 -15.77 2.05 10.17
N LYS A 144 -16.70 1.79 11.07
CA LYS A 144 -17.92 2.59 11.19
C LYS A 144 -17.60 4.05 11.48
N LYS A 145 -16.77 4.30 12.50
CA LYS A 145 -16.41 5.64 12.93
C LYS A 145 -15.56 6.38 11.91
N LYS A 146 -14.57 5.72 11.30
CA LYS A 146 -13.57 6.38 10.44
C LYS A 146 -13.93 6.41 8.97
N ILE A 147 -14.74 5.46 8.50
CA ILE A 147 -15.06 5.29 7.08
C ILE A 147 -16.56 5.55 6.86
N ILE A 148 -17.44 4.75 7.45
CA ILE A 148 -18.88 4.79 7.12
C ILE A 148 -19.55 6.11 7.54
N LEU A 149 -19.25 6.63 8.74
CA LEU A 149 -19.92 7.82 9.27
C LEU A 149 -19.45 9.14 8.62
N HIS A 150 -18.22 9.17 8.11
CA HIS A 150 -17.61 10.41 7.60
C HIS A 150 -17.63 10.51 6.08
N TYR A 151 -17.90 9.41 5.38
CA TYR A 151 -17.77 9.37 3.93
C TYR A 151 -19.00 8.73 3.30
N SER A 152 -19.74 9.53 2.53
CA SER A 152 -20.76 9.07 1.59
C SER A 152 -20.16 9.10 0.19
N GLY A 153 -19.90 7.95 -0.44
CA GLY A 153 -19.38 7.95 -1.81
C GLY A 153 -18.73 6.64 -2.25
N LYS A 154 -18.21 6.66 -3.49
CA LYS A 154 -17.53 5.53 -4.16
C LYS A 154 -16.05 5.38 -3.75
N SER A 155 -15.60 6.11 -2.73
CA SER A 155 -14.21 6.04 -2.26
C SER A 155 -13.88 4.64 -1.78
N ASN A 156 -12.66 4.21 -2.06
CA ASN A 156 -12.16 2.90 -1.66
C ASN A 156 -11.20 3.08 -0.49
N TYR A 157 -11.07 2.04 0.33
CA TYR A 157 -10.24 2.07 1.53
C TYR A 157 -9.40 0.81 1.63
N LEU A 158 -8.14 0.98 1.99
CA LEU A 158 -7.28 -0.12 2.40
C LEU A 158 -6.82 0.15 3.84
N VAL A 159 -7.26 -0.71 4.76
CA VAL A 159 -6.93 -0.62 6.18
C VAL A 159 -5.78 -1.55 6.51
N ILE A 160 -4.70 -0.99 7.03
CA ILE A 160 -3.51 -1.71 7.46
C ILE A 160 -3.69 -2.09 8.92
N LEU A 161 -3.81 -3.39 9.18
CA LEU A 161 -3.88 -3.92 10.54
C LEU A 161 -2.45 -4.15 11.04
N GLN A 162 -2.13 -3.52 12.16
CA GLN A 162 -0.86 -3.66 12.88
C GLN A 162 -1.14 -4.31 14.24
N PRO A 163 -1.48 -5.62 14.28
CA PRO A 163 -1.70 -6.32 15.53
C PRO A 163 -0.44 -6.30 16.40
N ARG A 164 -0.62 -6.46 17.71
CA ARG A 164 0.52 -6.70 18.61
C ARG A 164 1.23 -8.00 18.22
N PRO A 165 2.55 -8.13 18.46
CA PRO A 165 3.26 -9.38 18.24
C PRO A 165 2.54 -10.56 18.93
N PHE A 166 2.51 -11.73 18.27
CA PHE A 166 1.89 -12.96 18.77
C PHE A 166 0.37 -12.94 18.94
N SER A 167 -0.32 -11.95 18.36
CA SER A 167 -1.78 -11.95 18.33
C SER A 167 -2.31 -13.10 17.47
N THR A 168 -3.23 -13.89 18.01
CA THR A 168 -3.97 -14.89 17.23
C THR A 168 -5.16 -14.21 16.56
N ILE A 169 -5.21 -14.26 15.23
CA ILE A 169 -6.30 -13.66 14.46
C ILE A 169 -7.19 -14.79 13.94
N SER A 170 -8.46 -14.81 14.35
CA SER A 170 -9.44 -15.76 13.81
C SER A 170 -9.93 -15.27 12.44
N PRO A 171 -9.86 -16.07 11.37
CA PRO A 171 -10.41 -15.71 10.06
C PRO A 171 -11.92 -15.38 10.08
N GLU A 172 -12.66 -15.93 11.05
CA GLU A 172 -14.11 -15.71 11.18
C GLU A 172 -14.49 -14.26 11.43
N ILE A 173 -13.58 -13.45 11.99
CA ILE A 173 -13.86 -12.03 12.25
C ILE A 173 -14.19 -11.29 10.94
N PHE A 174 -13.55 -11.69 9.83
CA PHE A 174 -13.72 -11.03 8.55
C PHE A 174 -15.07 -11.34 7.91
N SER A 175 -15.56 -12.57 8.08
CA SER A 175 -16.91 -12.96 7.66
C SER A 175 -17.96 -12.17 8.44
N LYS A 176 -17.83 -12.09 9.76
CA LYS A 176 -18.73 -11.29 10.62
C LYS A 176 -18.70 -9.80 10.26
N LEU A 177 -17.51 -9.26 9.96
CA LEU A 177 -17.35 -7.89 9.48
C LEU A 177 -18.10 -7.68 8.17
N HIS A 178 -17.89 -8.53 7.17
CA HIS A 178 -18.58 -8.45 5.88
C HIS A 178 -20.10 -8.45 6.07
N GLU A 179 -20.65 -9.45 6.77
CA GLU A 179 -22.11 -9.60 7.00
C GLU A 179 -22.74 -8.39 7.70
N SER A 180 -21.98 -7.68 8.52
CA SER A 180 -22.44 -6.51 9.25
C SER A 180 -22.30 -5.23 8.42
N LEU A 181 -21.19 -5.07 7.70
CA LEU A 181 -20.90 -3.91 6.87
C LEU A 181 -21.80 -3.84 5.63
N ILE A 182 -22.19 -4.98 5.03
CA ILE A 182 -23.12 -4.99 3.88
C ILE A 182 -24.53 -4.49 4.23
N LYS A 183 -24.88 -4.40 5.52
CA LYS A 183 -26.18 -3.90 5.97
C LYS A 183 -26.18 -2.40 6.24
N GLU A 184 -25.01 -1.76 6.21
CA GLU A 184 -24.89 -0.32 6.43
C GLU A 184 -25.47 0.46 5.25
N LYS A 185 -26.19 1.55 5.55
CA LYS A 185 -26.89 2.36 4.54
C LYS A 185 -25.92 3.11 3.61
N ASN A 186 -24.78 3.54 4.15
CA ASN A 186 -23.76 4.27 3.42
C ASN A 186 -22.58 3.32 3.15
N GLN A 187 -22.57 2.70 1.97
CA GLN A 187 -21.47 1.83 1.58
C GLN A 187 -20.42 2.59 0.78
N PRO A 188 -19.13 2.50 1.17
CA PRO A 188 -18.02 2.90 0.31
C PRO A 188 -17.87 1.91 -0.87
N GLY A 189 -16.95 2.19 -1.79
CA GLY A 189 -16.68 1.29 -2.93
C GLY A 189 -16.09 -0.05 -2.48
N HIS A 190 -14.79 -0.07 -2.21
CA HIS A 190 -14.07 -1.22 -1.69
C HIS A 190 -13.55 -0.96 -0.27
N ILE A 191 -13.59 -1.97 0.59
CA ILE A 191 -12.81 -1.98 1.83
C ILE A 191 -11.95 -3.24 1.83
N GLY A 192 -10.65 -3.04 1.71
CA GLY A 192 -9.62 -4.05 1.95
C GLY A 192 -9.03 -3.91 3.34
N LEU A 193 -8.63 -5.03 3.93
CA LEU A 193 -7.82 -5.13 5.12
C LEU A 193 -6.53 -5.87 4.74
N THR A 194 -5.37 -5.34 5.12
CA THR A 194 -4.08 -6.02 4.99
C THR A 194 -3.45 -6.21 6.35
N LEU A 195 -2.84 -7.36 6.59
CA LEU A 195 -2.14 -7.63 7.84
C LEU A 195 -0.92 -8.52 7.61
N ASN A 196 0.17 -8.21 8.31
CA ASN A 196 1.38 -9.02 8.32
C ASN A 196 1.47 -9.78 9.65
N VAL A 197 1.22 -11.09 9.63
CA VAL A 197 1.32 -11.94 10.83
C VAL A 197 2.78 -12.32 11.04
N ASN A 198 3.39 -11.75 12.09
CA ASN A 198 4.72 -12.14 12.56
C ASN A 198 5.82 -12.08 11.48
N ASN A 199 5.70 -11.22 10.46
CA ASN A 199 6.62 -11.15 9.32
C ASN A 199 6.79 -12.49 8.59
N LYS A 200 5.73 -13.31 8.57
CA LYS A 200 5.70 -14.63 7.92
C LYS A 200 4.62 -14.75 6.87
N ASP A 201 3.46 -14.14 7.11
CA ASP A 201 2.32 -14.24 6.20
C ASP A 201 1.67 -12.88 6.04
N ILE A 202 1.41 -12.50 4.80
CA ILE A 202 0.55 -11.36 4.47
C ILE A 202 -0.84 -11.89 4.15
N TYR A 203 -1.84 -11.39 4.86
CA TYR A 203 -3.24 -11.65 4.54
C TYR A 203 -3.88 -10.40 3.97
N LEU A 204 -4.57 -10.58 2.85
CA LEU A 204 -5.44 -9.57 2.23
C LEU A 204 -6.87 -10.05 2.33
N VAL A 205 -7.71 -9.20 2.89
CA VAL A 205 -9.13 -9.50 3.08
C VAL A 205 -9.95 -8.33 2.58
N ARG A 206 -10.62 -8.52 1.45
CA ARG A 206 -11.64 -7.58 0.97
C ARG A 206 -12.92 -7.90 1.72
N VAL A 207 -13.42 -6.96 2.51
CA VAL A 207 -14.68 -7.11 3.26
C VAL A 207 -15.86 -6.42 2.58
N LEU A 208 -15.60 -5.51 1.62
CA LEU A 208 -16.62 -4.92 0.75
C LEU A 208 -16.08 -4.75 -0.69
N PRO A 209 -16.95 -4.87 -1.71
CA PRO A 209 -18.38 -5.20 -1.62
C PRO A 209 -18.64 -6.70 -1.43
N LYS A 210 -17.63 -7.54 -1.69
CA LYS A 210 -17.67 -9.01 -1.54
C LYS A 210 -16.55 -9.46 -0.61
N LEU A 211 -16.80 -10.50 0.17
CA LEU A 211 -15.77 -11.14 0.99
C LEU A 211 -14.81 -11.95 0.10
N GLU A 212 -13.56 -11.53 0.05
CA GLU A 212 -12.48 -12.24 -0.65
C GLU A 212 -11.24 -12.26 0.25
N GLN A 213 -10.58 -13.41 0.35
CA GLN A 213 -9.41 -13.59 1.20
C GLN A 213 -8.27 -14.20 0.39
N SER A 214 -7.07 -13.68 0.55
CA SER A 214 -5.85 -14.28 0.03
C SER A 214 -4.76 -14.23 1.09
N LYS A 215 -3.96 -15.30 1.13
CA LYS A 215 -2.81 -15.43 2.02
C LYS A 215 -1.58 -15.70 1.17
N ARG A 216 -0.48 -15.02 1.47
CA ARG A 216 0.83 -15.27 0.85
C ARG A 216 1.93 -15.28 1.91
N ASN A 217 2.99 -16.05 1.67
CA ASN A 217 4.16 -16.08 2.54
C ASN A 217 4.95 -14.77 2.37
N TYR A 218 5.50 -14.25 3.46
CA TYR A 218 6.33 -13.06 3.49
C TYR A 218 7.72 -13.30 2.91
N ASP A 219 8.27 -14.51 3.09
CA ASP A 219 9.59 -14.89 2.61
C ASP A 219 9.70 -14.81 1.07
N THR A 220 8.56 -14.78 0.36
CA THR A 220 8.49 -14.61 -1.10
C THR A 220 8.40 -13.15 -1.54
N GLU A 221 8.53 -12.16 -0.65
CA GLU A 221 8.56 -10.73 -1.04
C GLU A 221 9.70 -10.47 -2.04
N ALA A 222 10.87 -11.08 -1.83
CA ALA A 222 11.98 -11.02 -2.79
C ALA A 222 11.57 -11.54 -4.18
N ASP A 223 10.79 -12.62 -4.24
CA ASP A 223 10.28 -13.19 -5.48
C ASP A 223 9.29 -12.26 -6.18
N ILE A 224 8.48 -11.52 -5.41
CA ILE A 224 7.48 -10.60 -5.95
C ILE A 224 8.14 -9.31 -6.43
N PHE A 225 9.10 -8.77 -5.69
CA PHE A 225 9.95 -7.68 -6.19
C PHE A 225 10.69 -8.11 -7.46
N SER A 226 11.24 -9.33 -7.49
CA SER A 226 11.87 -9.90 -8.68
C SER A 226 10.87 -10.04 -9.84
N GLU A 227 9.66 -10.57 -9.59
CA GLU A 227 8.60 -10.70 -10.59
C GLU A 227 8.23 -9.33 -11.19
N ILE A 228 8.03 -8.32 -10.34
CA ILE A 228 7.66 -6.97 -10.77
C ILE A 228 8.80 -6.27 -11.51
N LEU A 229 10.05 -6.50 -11.14
CA LEU A 229 11.20 -5.95 -11.87
C LEU A 229 11.40 -6.63 -13.22
N ASN A 230 10.95 -7.87 -13.38
CA ASN A 230 11.06 -8.67 -14.60
C ASN A 230 9.84 -8.58 -15.54
N SER A 231 8.72 -8.00 -15.10
CA SER A 231 7.57 -7.67 -15.97
C SER A 231 7.75 -6.40 -16.79
#